data_AF-A0A920BGE9-F1
#
_entry.id   AF-A0A920BGE9-F1
#
_cell.length_a   1.000
_cell.length_b   1.000
_cell.length_c   1.000
_cell.angle_alpha   90.00
_cell.angle_beta   90.00
_cell.angle_gamma   90.00
#
_symmetry.space_group_name_H-M   'P 1'
#
loop_
_entity.id
_entity.type
_entity.pdbx_description
1 polymer ?
#
loop_
_entity_poly.entity_id
_entity_poly.type
_entity_poly.pdbx_seq_one_letter_code
_entity_poly.pdbx_strand_id
1 'polypeptide(L)'
;MLFADVASGARSSSIVSQGRIGAIVGAKPTDRRTLFEEAANIRGLHARRHEAELRLRSAENNLERLDDVIAGLIEQRDSLKKQARQAARYRSVADRIRKAEAQLLLASWSAATTELTAADTGLKQAKSAVEDRTQLAAKSATARAEISASLPPLRQAEAERAAAYQRLSIGREELDREEERLQQAIQQLADRQAQLRADITRETGLVMMPTPPYSS
;
A
#
# COMPACT_ATOMS: atom_id res chain seq x y z
N MET A 1 60.00 64.63 -27.42
CA MET A 1 61.06 64.86 -28.43
C MET A 1 60.87 66.25 -29.03
N LEU A 2 61.28 67.31 -28.31
CA LEU A 2 61.15 68.71 -28.76
C LEU A 2 62.52 69.42 -28.76
N PHE A 3 63.60 68.68 -28.99
CA PHE A 3 64.98 69.21 -28.99
C PHE A 3 65.84 68.69 -30.16
N ALA A 4 65.28 67.88 -31.06
CA ALA A 4 66.02 67.31 -32.20
C ALA A 4 65.92 68.16 -33.48
N ASP A 5 64.92 69.05 -33.59
CA ASP A 5 64.67 69.86 -34.81
C ASP A 5 65.30 71.27 -34.76
N VAL A 6 65.97 71.65 -33.67
CA VAL A 6 66.72 72.91 -33.64
C VAL A 6 68.19 72.60 -33.89
N ALA A 7 68.61 72.71 -35.14
CA ALA A 7 70.00 72.66 -35.58
C ALA A 7 70.82 73.88 -35.08
N SER A 8 70.84 74.09 -33.77
CA SER A 8 71.53 75.21 -33.09
C SER A 8 72.33 74.72 -31.86
N GLY A 9 73.01 73.58 -31.99
CA GLY A 9 73.93 73.08 -30.98
C GLY A 9 75.36 73.01 -31.51
N ALA A 10 76.22 73.97 -31.13
CA ALA A 10 77.70 74.03 -31.16
C ALA A 10 78.51 73.48 -32.39
N ARG A 11 77.86 72.96 -33.43
CA ARG A 11 78.45 72.46 -34.67
C ARG A 11 77.56 72.88 -35.84
N SER A 12 77.52 74.19 -36.12
CA SER A 12 76.95 74.65 -37.38
C SER A 12 77.73 74.03 -38.55
N SER A 13 77.01 73.44 -39.49
CA SER A 13 77.58 72.81 -40.69
C SER A 13 78.17 73.82 -41.70
N SER A 14 78.40 75.07 -41.29
CA SER A 14 78.83 76.17 -42.17
C SER A 14 80.28 76.62 -41.95
N ILE A 15 81.06 76.01 -41.05
CA ILE A 15 82.49 76.33 -40.84
C ILE A 15 83.38 75.12 -41.21
N VAL A 16 84.10 75.27 -42.33
CA VAL A 16 85.15 74.35 -42.77
C VAL A 16 86.47 74.82 -42.15
N SER A 17 86.88 74.21 -41.05
CA SER A 17 88.21 74.44 -40.46
C SER A 17 89.29 73.70 -41.27
N GLN A 18 90.44 74.35 -41.47
CA GLN A 18 91.57 73.80 -42.21
C GLN A 18 92.03 72.49 -41.53
N GLY A 19 92.03 71.37 -42.28
CA GLY A 19 92.35 70.03 -41.78
C GLY A 19 91.14 69.09 -41.58
N ARG A 20 89.90 69.61 -41.59
CA ARG A 20 88.69 68.78 -41.44
C ARG A 20 88.47 67.83 -42.63
N ILE A 21 88.87 68.23 -43.84
CA ILE A 21 88.80 67.36 -45.03
C ILE A 21 89.74 66.15 -44.89
N GLY A 22 90.96 66.34 -44.38
CA GLY A 22 91.91 65.24 -44.13
C GLY A 22 91.39 64.27 -43.06
N ALA A 23 90.76 64.78 -42.00
CA ALA A 23 90.11 63.97 -40.98
C ALA A 23 88.92 63.16 -41.53
N ILE A 24 88.17 63.69 -42.49
CA ILE A 24 87.07 62.97 -43.17
C ILE A 24 87.59 61.87 -44.07
N VAL A 25 88.72 62.08 -44.76
CA VAL A 25 89.35 61.09 -45.65
C VAL A 25 90.00 59.94 -44.85
N GLY A 26 90.59 60.24 -43.70
CA GLY A 26 91.16 59.23 -42.79
C GLY A 26 90.17 58.56 -41.82
N ALA A 27 88.95 59.08 -41.70
CA ALA A 27 87.92 58.54 -40.81
C ALA A 27 87.53 57.10 -41.19
N LYS A 28 87.14 56.31 -40.18
CA LYS A 28 86.54 55.01 -40.42
C LYS A 28 85.25 55.18 -41.23
N PRO A 29 84.89 54.22 -42.11
CA PRO A 29 83.70 54.33 -42.97
C PRO A 29 82.40 54.68 -42.21
N THR A 30 82.23 54.19 -40.98
CA THR A 30 81.09 54.49 -40.11
C THR A 30 81.00 55.98 -39.76
N ASP A 31 82.12 56.57 -39.35
CA ASP A 31 82.19 57.95 -38.88
C ASP A 31 82.01 58.92 -40.06
N ARG A 32 82.59 58.55 -41.21
CA ARG A 32 82.40 59.27 -42.48
C ARG A 32 80.94 59.28 -42.91
N ARG A 33 80.26 58.13 -42.81
CA ARG A 33 78.84 57.99 -43.15
C ARG A 33 77.95 58.87 -42.25
N THR A 34 78.21 58.89 -40.95
CA THR A 34 77.44 59.75 -40.03
C THR A 34 77.54 61.24 -40.37
N LEU A 35 78.72 61.70 -40.83
CA LEU A 35 78.91 63.09 -41.23
C LEU A 35 78.17 63.44 -42.53
N PHE A 36 78.17 62.54 -43.52
CA PHE A 36 77.38 62.72 -44.74
C PHE A 36 75.87 62.69 -44.47
N GLU A 37 75.40 61.84 -43.56
CA GLU A 37 73.99 61.77 -43.14
C GLU A 37 73.54 63.03 -42.38
N GLU A 38 74.44 63.65 -41.61
CA GLU A 38 74.22 64.96 -40.97
C GLU A 38 74.19 66.10 -42.01
N ALA A 39 75.13 66.12 -42.96
CA ALA A 39 75.20 67.14 -44.01
C ALA A 39 74.00 67.10 -44.98
N ALA A 40 73.45 65.89 -45.23
CA ALA A 40 72.25 65.69 -46.04
C ALA A 40 70.94 65.86 -45.23
N ASN A 41 71.02 66.13 -43.92
CA ASN A 41 69.89 66.28 -43.00
C ASN A 41 68.94 65.06 -42.94
N ILE A 42 69.42 63.86 -43.30
CA ILE A 42 68.62 62.62 -43.38
C ILE A 42 68.64 61.80 -42.09
N ARG A 43 69.53 62.13 -41.14
CA ARG A 43 69.69 61.40 -39.87
C ARG A 43 68.40 61.34 -39.04
N GLY A 44 67.62 62.42 -39.00
CA GLY A 44 66.33 62.47 -38.30
C GLY A 44 65.25 61.60 -38.95
N LEU A 45 65.23 61.51 -40.29
CA LEU A 45 64.31 60.67 -41.06
C LEU A 45 64.59 59.18 -40.79
N HIS A 46 65.87 58.77 -40.79
CA HIS A 46 66.27 57.40 -40.46
C HIS A 46 65.88 57.01 -39.03
N ALA A 47 66.05 57.91 -38.05
CA ALA A 47 65.65 57.67 -36.67
C ALA A 47 64.12 57.51 -36.52
N ARG A 48 63.31 58.38 -37.15
CA ARG A 48 61.84 58.29 -37.14
C ARG A 48 61.36 57.00 -37.83
N ARG A 49 61.97 56.62 -38.95
CA ARG A 49 61.67 55.35 -39.63
C ARG A 49 61.97 54.15 -38.74
N HIS A 50 63.13 54.12 -38.08
CA HIS A 50 63.50 53.03 -37.19
C HIS A 50 62.56 52.92 -35.97
N GLU A 51 62.18 54.05 -35.37
CA GLU A 51 61.19 54.08 -34.29
C GLU A 51 59.81 53.58 -34.75
N ALA A 52 59.36 53.99 -35.94
CA ALA A 52 58.11 53.50 -36.51
C ALA A 52 58.16 51.99 -36.81
N GLU A 53 59.28 51.48 -37.35
CA GLU A 53 59.50 50.05 -37.56
C GLU A 53 59.48 49.26 -36.23
N LEU A 54 60.11 49.78 -35.18
CA LEU A 54 60.08 49.15 -33.85
C LEU A 54 58.66 49.10 -33.27
N ARG A 55 57.90 50.20 -33.40
CA ARG A 55 56.50 50.28 -32.98
C ARG A 55 55.61 49.33 -33.77
N LEU A 56 55.82 49.24 -35.10
CA LEU A 56 55.09 48.33 -35.96
C LEU A 56 55.34 46.87 -35.55
N ARG A 57 56.61 46.47 -35.39
CA ARG A 57 56.97 45.12 -34.92
C ARG A 57 56.37 44.80 -33.55
N SER A 58 56.37 45.77 -32.63
CA SER A 58 55.73 45.58 -31.33
C SER A 58 54.21 45.40 -31.45
N ALA A 59 53.56 46.10 -32.38
CA ALA A 59 52.13 45.95 -32.63
C ALA A 59 51.81 44.61 -33.28
N GLU A 60 52.61 44.15 -34.24
CA GLU A 60 52.50 42.84 -34.88
C GLU A 60 52.62 41.71 -33.84
N ASN A 61 53.64 41.76 -32.98
CA ASN A 61 53.79 40.78 -31.89
C ASN A 61 52.60 40.80 -30.90
N ASN A 62 52.00 41.96 -30.65
CA ASN A 62 50.83 42.05 -29.78
C ASN A 62 49.58 41.46 -30.45
N LEU A 63 49.44 41.60 -31.78
CA LEU A 63 48.35 40.98 -32.54
C LEU A 63 48.48 39.46 -32.53
N GLU A 64 49.68 38.91 -32.75
CA GLU A 64 49.92 37.46 -32.67
C GLU A 64 49.53 36.90 -31.30
N ARG A 65 49.93 37.58 -30.21
CA ARG A 65 49.51 37.21 -28.85
C ARG A 65 48.00 37.31 -28.63
N LEU A 66 47.34 38.29 -29.25
CA LEU A 66 45.90 38.43 -29.16
C LEU A 66 45.19 37.28 -29.88
N ASP A 67 45.70 36.86 -31.04
CA ASP A 67 45.18 35.73 -31.80
C ASP A 67 45.29 34.43 -30.99
N ASP A 68 46.42 34.21 -30.29
CA ASP A 68 46.58 33.08 -29.36
C ASP A 68 45.55 33.10 -28.23
N VAL A 69 45.31 34.28 -27.62
CA VAL A 69 44.30 34.43 -26.57
C VAL A 69 42.89 34.17 -27.10
N ILE A 70 42.58 34.67 -28.30
CA ILE A 70 41.29 34.43 -28.97
C ILE A 70 41.10 32.94 -29.22
N ALA A 71 42.12 32.23 -29.72
CA ALA A 71 42.08 30.79 -29.93
C ALA A 71 41.78 30.05 -28.61
N GLY A 72 42.46 30.41 -27.52
CA GLY A 72 42.20 29.84 -26.19
C GLY A 72 40.77 30.10 -25.68
N LEU A 73 40.24 31.31 -25.89
CA LEU A 73 38.87 31.65 -25.51
C LEU A 73 37.83 30.89 -26.34
N ILE A 74 38.11 30.62 -27.62
CA ILE A 74 37.25 29.82 -28.50
C ILE A 74 37.17 28.38 -27.98
N GLU A 75 38.29 27.77 -27.60
CA GLU A 75 38.31 26.41 -27.03
C GLU A 75 37.53 26.35 -25.71
N GLN A 76 37.75 27.32 -24.82
CA GLN A 76 37.01 27.42 -23.55
C GLN A 76 35.50 27.56 -23.79
N ARG A 77 35.09 28.43 -24.71
CA ARG A 77 33.69 28.61 -25.09
C ARG A 77 33.08 27.31 -25.60
N ASP A 78 33.79 26.57 -26.44
CA ASP A 78 33.27 25.33 -27.01
C ASP A 78 33.16 24.22 -25.97
N SER A 79 34.08 24.16 -25.01
CA SER A 79 33.97 23.30 -23.82
C SER A 79 32.75 23.66 -22.97
N LEU A 80 32.57 24.94 -22.62
CA LEU A 80 31.42 25.42 -21.86
C LEU A 80 30.09 25.14 -22.58
N LYS A 81 30.06 25.27 -23.90
CA LYS A 81 28.88 24.95 -24.72
C LYS A 81 28.53 23.46 -24.65
N LYS A 82 29.52 22.56 -24.64
CA LYS A 82 29.30 21.12 -24.44
C LYS A 82 28.76 20.85 -23.02
N GLN A 83 29.36 21.45 -22.00
CA GLN A 83 28.93 21.31 -20.61
C GLN A 83 27.49 21.80 -20.40
N ALA A 84 27.14 22.96 -20.97
CA ALA A 84 25.78 23.50 -20.90
C ALA A 84 24.74 22.55 -21.54
N ARG A 85 25.07 21.95 -22.70
CA ARG A 85 24.22 20.94 -23.35
C ARG A 85 24.04 19.69 -22.48
N GLN A 86 25.11 19.22 -21.84
CA GLN A 86 25.06 18.06 -20.95
C GLN A 86 24.21 18.37 -19.70
N ALA A 87 24.40 19.53 -19.08
CA ALA A 87 23.61 19.96 -17.94
C ALA A 87 22.11 20.12 -18.28
N ALA A 88 21.79 20.67 -19.44
CA ALA A 88 20.40 20.77 -19.92
C ALA A 88 19.76 19.38 -20.12
N ARG A 89 20.49 18.44 -20.74
CA ARG A 89 20.04 17.04 -20.89
C ARG A 89 19.84 16.38 -19.52
N TYR A 90 20.78 16.54 -18.61
CA TYR A 90 20.67 16.01 -17.26
C TYR A 90 19.43 16.52 -16.53
N ARG A 91 19.18 17.83 -16.54
CA ARG A 91 17.98 18.43 -15.92
C ARG A 91 16.70 17.87 -16.54
N SER A 92 16.63 17.78 -17.87
CA SER A 92 15.46 17.21 -18.55
C SER A 92 15.20 15.76 -18.17
N VAL A 93 16.25 14.94 -18.09
CA VAL A 93 16.13 13.53 -17.67
C VAL A 93 15.73 13.44 -16.19
N ALA A 94 16.37 14.23 -15.31
CA ALA A 94 16.05 14.26 -13.89
C ALA A 94 14.59 14.65 -13.63
N ASP A 95 14.06 15.64 -14.35
CA ASP A 95 12.65 16.04 -14.24
C ASP A 95 11.70 14.94 -14.72
N ARG A 96 12.07 14.21 -15.77
CA ARG A 96 11.29 13.05 -16.25
C ARG A 96 11.31 11.91 -15.22
N ILE A 97 12.45 11.63 -14.61
CA ILE A 97 12.58 10.63 -13.54
C ILE A 97 11.69 11.03 -12.35
N ARG A 98 11.82 12.25 -11.83
CA ARG A 98 11.00 12.74 -10.71
C ARG A 98 9.50 12.63 -11.00
N LYS A 99 9.07 12.98 -12.21
CA LYS A 99 7.65 12.84 -12.62
C LYS A 99 7.21 11.38 -12.64
N ALA A 100 8.02 10.48 -13.20
CA ALA A 100 7.71 9.06 -13.25
C ALA A 100 7.67 8.43 -11.84
N GLU A 101 8.62 8.79 -10.97
CA GLU A 101 8.65 8.36 -9.57
C GLU A 101 7.42 8.85 -8.81
N ALA A 102 7.03 10.11 -8.96
CA ALA A 102 5.82 10.65 -8.34
C ALA A 102 4.55 9.93 -8.82
N GLN A 103 4.46 9.63 -10.12
CA GLN A 103 3.34 8.87 -10.69
C GLN A 103 3.30 7.43 -10.16
N LEU A 104 4.45 6.77 -10.07
CA LEU A 104 4.56 5.43 -9.52
C LEU A 104 4.12 5.39 -8.06
N LEU A 105 4.64 6.30 -7.23
CA LEU A 105 4.30 6.40 -5.82
C LEU A 105 2.80 6.68 -5.62
N LEU A 106 2.21 7.57 -6.42
CA LEU A 106 0.78 7.84 -6.36
C LEU A 106 -0.06 6.61 -6.74
N ALA A 107 0.33 5.89 -7.78
CA ALA A 107 -0.35 4.66 -8.21
C ALA A 107 -0.28 3.58 -7.12
N SER A 108 0.91 3.36 -6.55
CA SER A 108 1.11 2.41 -5.44
C SER A 108 0.31 2.80 -4.20
N TRP A 109 0.28 4.09 -3.85
CA TRP A 109 -0.50 4.59 -2.72
C TRP A 109 -2.00 4.41 -2.94
N SER A 110 -2.50 4.71 -4.15
CA SER A 110 -3.91 4.52 -4.50
C SER A 110 -4.31 3.04 -4.40
N ALA A 111 -3.50 2.14 -4.95
CA ALA A 111 -3.76 0.70 -4.89
C ALA A 111 -3.79 0.20 -3.43
N ALA A 112 -2.79 0.57 -2.63
CA ALA A 112 -2.72 0.20 -1.21
C ALA A 112 -3.90 0.76 -0.41
N THR A 113 -4.37 1.97 -0.74
CA THR A 113 -5.55 2.59 -0.10
C THR A 113 -6.83 1.83 -0.46
N THR A 114 -6.99 1.40 -1.72
CA THR A 114 -8.13 0.58 -2.13
C THR A 114 -8.12 -0.78 -1.43
N GLU A 115 -6.97 -1.45 -1.35
CA GLU A 115 -6.82 -2.71 -0.62
C GLU A 115 -7.13 -2.55 0.87
N LEU A 116 -6.64 -1.49 1.49
CA LEU A 116 -6.90 -1.18 2.90
C LEU A 116 -8.38 -0.97 3.18
N THR A 117 -9.07 -0.20 2.33
CA THR A 117 -10.51 0.06 2.50
C THR A 117 -11.36 -1.20 2.29
N ALA A 118 -10.98 -2.06 1.32
CA ALA A 118 -11.62 -3.36 1.12
C ALA A 118 -11.40 -4.28 2.33
N ALA A 119 -10.17 -4.34 2.86
CA ALA A 119 -9.83 -5.13 4.04
C ALA A 119 -10.57 -4.65 5.29
N ASP A 120 -10.65 -3.35 5.53
CA ASP A 120 -11.39 -2.77 6.67
C ASP A 120 -12.89 -3.07 6.59
N THR A 121 -13.46 -2.97 5.38
CA THR A 121 -14.86 -3.34 5.13
C THR A 121 -15.10 -4.82 5.40
N GLY A 122 -14.23 -5.69 4.89
CA GLY A 122 -14.29 -7.14 5.15
C GLY A 122 -14.16 -7.48 6.63
N LEU A 123 -13.26 -6.80 7.35
CA LEU A 123 -13.09 -6.96 8.79
C LEU A 123 -14.35 -6.56 9.56
N LYS A 124 -14.97 -5.42 9.21
CA LYS A 124 -16.22 -4.96 9.82
C LYS A 124 -17.35 -5.97 9.62
N GLN A 125 -17.50 -6.49 8.40
CA GLN A 125 -18.51 -7.52 8.09
C GLN A 125 -18.25 -8.81 8.87
N ALA A 126 -17.00 -9.27 8.92
CA ALA A 126 -16.63 -10.47 9.68
C ALA A 126 -16.91 -10.30 11.18
N LYS A 127 -16.58 -9.14 11.76
CA LYS A 127 -16.87 -8.83 13.16
C LYS A 127 -18.37 -8.84 13.46
N SER A 128 -19.18 -8.19 12.63
CA SER A 128 -20.65 -8.22 12.76
C SER A 128 -21.19 -9.64 12.70
N ALA A 129 -20.73 -10.44 11.72
CA ALA A 129 -21.17 -11.83 11.58
C ALA A 129 -20.78 -12.70 12.79
N VAL A 130 -19.60 -12.48 13.37
CA VAL A 130 -19.17 -13.18 14.60
C VAL A 130 -20.05 -12.77 15.78
N GLU A 131 -20.34 -11.48 15.93
CA GLU A 131 -21.21 -10.99 16.99
C GLU A 131 -22.63 -11.60 16.90
N ASP A 132 -23.25 -11.53 15.72
CA ASP A 132 -24.59 -12.09 15.47
C ASP A 132 -24.64 -13.60 15.77
N ARG A 133 -23.64 -14.35 15.28
CA ARG A 133 -23.54 -15.80 15.51
C ARG A 133 -23.30 -16.13 16.99
N THR A 134 -22.52 -15.32 17.69
CA THR A 134 -22.25 -15.52 19.13
C THR A 134 -23.52 -15.26 19.94
N GLN A 135 -24.26 -14.20 19.62
CA GLN A 135 -25.55 -13.93 20.25
C GLN A 135 -26.57 -15.05 19.99
N LEU A 136 -26.65 -15.54 18.75
CA LEU A 136 -27.54 -16.65 18.41
C LEU A 136 -27.14 -17.93 19.16
N ALA A 137 -25.86 -18.27 19.17
CA ALA A 137 -25.35 -19.44 19.89
C ALA A 137 -25.65 -19.35 21.39
N ALA A 138 -25.48 -18.17 22.00
CA ALA A 138 -25.83 -17.95 23.41
C ALA A 138 -27.34 -18.15 23.66
N LYS A 139 -28.21 -17.56 22.82
CA LYS A 139 -29.67 -17.75 22.91
C LYS A 139 -30.07 -19.22 22.78
N SER A 140 -29.51 -19.93 21.79
CA SER A 140 -29.76 -21.35 21.59
C SER A 140 -29.26 -22.21 22.75
N ALA A 141 -28.11 -21.87 23.34
CA ALA A 141 -27.59 -22.57 24.52
C ALA A 141 -28.51 -22.39 25.73
N THR A 142 -28.99 -21.16 25.99
CA THR A 142 -29.95 -20.88 27.06
C THR A 142 -31.25 -21.65 26.86
N ALA A 143 -31.85 -21.57 25.67
CA ALA A 143 -33.08 -22.31 25.37
C ALA A 143 -32.91 -23.82 25.53
N ARG A 144 -31.75 -24.36 25.11
CA ARG A 144 -31.44 -25.79 25.31
C ARG A 144 -31.32 -26.14 26.80
N ALA A 145 -30.71 -25.28 27.61
CA ALA A 145 -30.60 -25.50 29.05
C ALA A 145 -31.98 -25.46 29.73
N GLU A 146 -32.84 -24.50 29.37
CA GLU A 146 -34.21 -24.39 29.87
C GLU A 146 -35.06 -25.63 29.51
N ILE A 147 -35.00 -26.08 28.25
CA ILE A 147 -35.69 -27.30 27.81
C ILE A 147 -35.13 -28.52 28.55
N SER A 148 -33.82 -28.62 28.68
CA SER A 148 -33.18 -29.73 29.40
C SER A 148 -33.57 -29.75 30.89
N ALA A 149 -33.81 -28.59 31.50
CA ALA A 149 -34.23 -28.47 32.89
C ALA A 149 -35.72 -28.80 33.09
N SER A 150 -36.58 -28.59 32.09
CA SER A 150 -38.01 -28.92 32.17
C SER A 150 -38.33 -30.38 31.84
N LEU A 151 -37.41 -31.11 31.20
CA LEU A 151 -37.57 -32.53 30.84
C LEU A 151 -37.71 -33.47 32.06
N PRO A 152 -36.85 -33.41 33.10
CA PRO A 152 -36.95 -34.30 34.25
C PRO A 152 -38.32 -34.30 34.97
N PRO A 153 -38.92 -33.15 35.34
CA PRO A 153 -40.23 -33.16 36.00
C PRO A 153 -41.35 -33.68 35.11
N LEU A 154 -41.27 -33.46 33.78
CA LEU A 154 -42.24 -34.02 32.84
C LEU A 154 -42.14 -35.56 32.77
N ARG A 155 -40.93 -36.12 32.74
CA ARG A 155 -40.72 -37.57 32.78
C ARG A 155 -41.15 -38.18 34.11
N GLN A 156 -40.91 -37.47 35.22
CA GLN A 156 -41.37 -37.87 36.54
C GLN A 156 -42.91 -37.94 36.58
N ALA A 157 -43.59 -36.89 36.11
CA ALA A 157 -45.05 -36.84 36.04
C ALA A 157 -45.64 -37.90 35.10
N GLU A 158 -44.98 -38.19 33.97
CA GLU A 158 -45.35 -39.29 33.08
C GLU A 158 -45.25 -40.64 33.80
N ALA A 159 -44.14 -40.92 34.48
CA ALA A 159 -43.93 -42.16 35.22
C ALA A 159 -44.95 -42.34 36.36
N GLU A 160 -45.26 -41.27 37.11
CA GLU A 160 -46.28 -41.27 38.17
C GLU A 160 -47.68 -41.56 37.61
N ARG A 161 -48.06 -40.93 36.50
CA ARG A 161 -49.34 -41.17 35.83
C ARG A 161 -49.43 -42.59 35.26
N ALA A 162 -48.35 -43.11 34.66
CA ALA A 162 -48.29 -44.47 34.18
C ALA A 162 -48.46 -45.48 35.32
N ALA A 163 -47.78 -45.28 36.46
CA ALA A 163 -47.93 -46.12 37.64
C ALA A 163 -49.34 -46.05 38.25
N ALA A 164 -49.96 -44.86 38.28
CA ALA A 164 -51.35 -44.71 38.71
C ALA A 164 -52.32 -45.43 37.77
N TYR A 165 -52.13 -45.30 36.45
CA TYR A 165 -52.93 -45.98 35.45
C TYR A 165 -52.83 -47.51 35.58
N GLN A 166 -51.62 -48.05 35.73
CA GLN A 166 -51.41 -49.49 35.93
C GLN A 166 -52.13 -50.02 37.18
N ARG A 167 -52.04 -49.30 38.31
CA ARG A 167 -52.77 -49.66 39.54
C ARG A 167 -54.29 -49.67 39.34
N LEU A 168 -54.84 -48.66 38.67
CA LEU A 168 -56.27 -48.60 38.37
C LEU A 168 -56.70 -49.69 37.40
N SER A 169 -55.86 -50.02 36.41
CA SER A 169 -56.13 -51.12 35.47
C SER A 169 -56.20 -52.46 36.18
N ILE A 170 -55.23 -52.76 37.05
CA ILE A 170 -55.23 -53.99 37.86
C ILE A 170 -56.46 -54.02 38.78
N GLY A 171 -56.75 -52.93 39.50
CA GLY A 171 -57.92 -52.88 40.38
C GLY A 171 -59.24 -53.04 39.64
N ARG A 172 -59.34 -52.52 38.40
CA ARG A 172 -60.50 -52.77 37.53
C ARG A 172 -60.60 -54.24 37.14
N GLU A 173 -59.50 -54.87 36.71
CA GLU A 173 -59.52 -56.30 36.37
C GLU A 173 -59.91 -57.18 37.56
N GLU A 174 -59.50 -56.83 38.78
CA GLU A 174 -59.91 -57.52 40.00
C GLU A 174 -61.41 -57.38 40.27
N LEU A 175 -61.95 -56.17 40.10
CA LEU A 175 -63.39 -55.91 40.23
C LEU A 175 -64.20 -56.65 39.17
N ASP A 176 -63.75 -56.64 37.92
CA ASP A 176 -64.40 -57.34 36.80
C ASP A 176 -64.45 -58.87 37.11
N ARG A 177 -63.36 -59.45 37.65
CA ARG A 177 -63.34 -60.87 38.06
C ARG A 177 -64.26 -61.17 39.25
N GLU A 178 -64.30 -60.30 40.26
CA GLU A 178 -65.18 -60.51 41.42
C GLU A 178 -66.65 -60.35 41.03
N GLU A 179 -66.96 -59.42 40.11
CA GLU A 179 -68.30 -59.29 39.51
C GLU A 179 -68.72 -60.57 38.79
N GLU A 180 -67.87 -61.13 37.92
CA GLU A 180 -68.13 -62.41 37.25
C GLU A 180 -68.37 -63.54 38.26
N ARG A 181 -67.55 -63.62 39.32
CA ARG A 181 -67.69 -64.63 40.38
C ARG A 181 -69.02 -64.49 41.14
N LEU A 182 -69.40 -63.27 41.49
CA LEU A 182 -70.67 -62.99 42.19
C LEU A 182 -71.87 -63.31 41.29
N GLN A 183 -71.81 -62.97 40.01
CA GLN A 183 -72.85 -63.33 39.04
C GLN A 183 -73.01 -64.86 38.94
N GLN A 184 -71.90 -65.60 38.85
CA GLN A 184 -71.93 -67.07 38.85
C GLN A 184 -72.52 -67.63 40.16
N ALA A 185 -72.15 -67.08 41.32
CA ALA A 185 -72.69 -67.48 42.61
C ALA A 185 -74.20 -67.20 42.73
N ILE A 186 -74.65 -66.03 42.26
CA ILE A 186 -76.08 -65.68 42.19
C ILE A 186 -76.83 -66.68 41.30
N GLN A 187 -76.29 -67.03 40.13
CA GLN A 187 -76.90 -68.00 39.24
C GLN A 187 -77.00 -69.39 39.90
N GLN A 188 -75.93 -69.87 40.52
CA GLN A 188 -75.93 -71.14 41.25
C GLN A 188 -76.96 -71.17 42.39
N LEU A 189 -77.06 -70.08 43.15
CA LEU A 189 -78.05 -69.95 44.24
C LEU A 189 -79.48 -69.92 43.69
N ALA A 190 -79.71 -69.23 42.57
CA ALA A 190 -81.01 -69.20 41.91
C ALA A 190 -81.42 -70.59 41.40
N ASP A 191 -80.49 -71.33 40.78
CA ASP A 191 -80.72 -72.70 40.32
C ASP A 191 -81.01 -73.63 41.51
N ARG A 192 -80.25 -73.51 42.60
CA ARG A 192 -80.48 -74.27 43.85
C ARG A 192 -81.83 -73.95 44.47
N GLN A 193 -82.24 -72.68 44.48
CA GLN A 193 -83.55 -72.25 44.98
C GLN A 193 -84.69 -72.81 44.11
N ALA A 194 -84.52 -72.81 42.78
CA ALA A 194 -85.48 -73.39 41.87
C ALA A 194 -85.62 -74.91 42.09
N GLN A 195 -84.49 -75.61 42.27
CA GLN A 195 -84.48 -77.04 42.59
C GLN A 195 -85.20 -77.33 43.91
N LEU A 196 -84.88 -76.63 45.00
CA LEU A 196 -85.55 -76.80 46.29
C LEU A 196 -87.06 -76.51 46.22
N ARG A 197 -87.47 -75.49 45.46
CA ARG A 197 -88.91 -75.21 45.23
C ARG A 197 -89.59 -76.35 44.48
N ALA A 198 -88.94 -76.91 43.46
CA ALA A 198 -89.45 -78.06 42.72
C ALA A 198 -89.57 -79.29 43.63
N ASP A 199 -88.58 -79.54 44.48
CA ASP A 199 -88.59 -80.64 45.45
C ASP A 199 -89.71 -80.45 46.49
N ILE A 200 -89.88 -79.25 47.06
CA ILE A 200 -91.00 -78.92 47.97
C ILE A 200 -92.36 -79.12 47.27
N THR A 201 -92.49 -78.69 46.02
CA THR A 201 -93.73 -78.89 45.24
C THR A 201 -94.00 -80.38 45.01
N ARG A 202 -92.96 -81.17 44.76
CA ARG A 202 -93.08 -82.63 44.63
C ARG A 202 -93.48 -83.29 45.94
N GLU A 203 -92.86 -82.93 47.05
CA GLU A 203 -93.19 -83.47 48.39
C GLU A 203 -94.59 -83.07 48.85
N THR A 204 -94.99 -81.80 48.67
CA THR A 204 -96.37 -81.35 48.97
C THR A 204 -97.40 -82.00 48.04
N GLY A 205 -97.06 -82.26 46.78
CA GLY A 205 -97.92 -83.01 45.84
C GLY A 205 -98.07 -84.49 46.21
N LEU A 206 -97.03 -85.12 46.77
CA LEU A 206 -97.08 -86.49 47.29
C LEU A 206 -97.91 -86.61 48.57
N VAL A 207 -97.92 -85.60 49.43
CA VAL A 207 -98.81 -85.53 50.61
C VAL A 207 -100.29 -85.29 50.22
N MET A 208 -100.55 -84.80 49.00
CA MET A 208 -101.90 -84.51 48.49
C MET A 208 -102.42 -85.53 47.47
N MET A 209 -101.69 -86.61 47.17
CA MET A 209 -102.19 -87.72 46.36
C MET A 209 -103.10 -88.64 47.20
N PRO A 210 -104.35 -88.91 46.76
CA PRO A 210 -105.27 -89.80 47.45
C PRO A 210 -104.75 -91.25 47.36
N THR A 211 -104.62 -91.92 48.49
CA THR A 211 -104.44 -93.37 48.53
C THR A 211 -105.61 -94.05 47.79
N PRO A 212 -105.37 -94.81 46.71
CA PRO A 212 -106.43 -95.52 46.00
C PRO A 212 -106.91 -96.74 46.81
N PRO A 213 -108.15 -97.22 46.57
CA PRO A 213 -108.86 -98.11 47.49
C PRO A 213 -108.35 -99.55 47.38
N TYR A 214 -108.33 -100.25 48.51
CA TYR A 214 -108.32 -101.72 48.51
C TYR A 214 -109.60 -102.24 49.15
N SER A 215 -110.23 -103.13 48.38
CA SER A 215 -111.36 -103.99 48.69
C SER A 215 -110.99 -105.15 49.63
N SER A 216 -112.03 -105.66 50.30
CA SER A 216 -112.13 -106.83 51.21
C SER A 216 -111.99 -106.53 52.69
#